data_AF-A0A9X6JIT5-F1
#
_entry.id   AF-A0A9X6JIT5-F1
#
_cell.length_a   1.000
_cell.length_b   1.000
_cell.length_c   1.000
_cell.angle_alpha   90.00
_cell.angle_beta   90.00
_cell.angle_gamma   90.00
#
_symmetry.space_group_name_H-M   'P 1'
#
loop_
_entity.id
_entity.type
_entity.pdbx_description
1 polymer ?
#
loop_
_entity_poly.entity_id
_entity_poly.type
_entity_poly.pdbx_seq_one_letter_code
_entity_poly.pdbx_strand_id
1 'polypeptide(L)'
;MKSKLIIILCLIGILTPITKTVASEEIILKKEVGEYNYSVQKKDNNYVWDISYKNSNSTLKETDENRLYLERFRDSLNKLGQQKLKLCASIIYTILLLLFSIIILVWKRLKIPKWFLLPISILLIISIYSVLQTTSDLYVIQEDIDFIYQRLIQ
;
A
#
# COMPACT_ATOMS: atom_id res chain seq x y z
N MET A 1 -12.59 1.23 -41.61
CA MET A 1 -11.34 1.96 -41.28
C MET A 1 -11.51 3.15 -40.32
N LYS A 2 -12.73 3.55 -39.94
CA LYS A 2 -12.94 4.72 -39.06
C LYS A 2 -12.74 4.44 -37.55
N SER A 3 -12.97 3.21 -37.07
CA SER A 3 -12.82 2.91 -35.62
C SER A 3 -11.37 2.80 -35.15
N LYS A 4 -10.44 2.35 -36.01
CA LYS A 4 -9.02 2.25 -35.66
C LYS A 4 -8.34 3.62 -35.52
N LEU A 5 -8.82 4.63 -36.26
CA LEU A 5 -8.34 6.01 -36.17
C LEU A 5 -8.75 6.70 -34.85
N ILE A 6 -9.92 6.37 -34.29
CA ILE A 6 -10.39 6.92 -33.01
C ILE A 6 -9.58 6.35 -31.83
N ILE A 7 -9.19 5.08 -31.90
CA ILE A 7 -8.36 4.45 -30.85
C ILE A 7 -6.95 5.06 -30.82
N ILE A 8 -6.39 5.41 -31.98
CA ILE A 8 -5.08 6.08 -32.09
C ILE A 8 -5.18 7.55 -31.59
N LEU A 9 -6.29 8.25 -31.87
CA LEU A 9 -6.50 9.62 -31.41
C LEU A 9 -6.69 9.71 -29.89
N CYS A 10 -7.30 8.70 -29.25
CA CYS A 10 -7.39 8.62 -27.79
C CYS A 10 -6.06 8.25 -27.10
N LEU A 11 -5.16 7.52 -27.78
CA LEU A 11 -3.86 7.15 -27.19
C LEU A 11 -2.86 8.31 -27.17
N ILE A 12 -2.97 9.26 -28.10
CA ILE A 12 -2.03 10.39 -28.21
C ILE A 12 -2.39 11.50 -27.20
N GLY A 13 -3.66 11.60 -26.78
CA GLY A 13 -4.11 12.64 -25.84
C GLY A 13 -3.68 12.47 -24.38
N ILE A 14 -3.03 11.36 -24.01
CA ILE A 14 -2.64 11.06 -22.61
C ILE A 14 -1.14 11.29 -22.36
N LEU A 15 -0.34 11.54 -23.40
CA LEU A 15 1.08 11.90 -23.25
C LEU A 15 1.29 13.42 -23.39
N THR A 16 1.02 14.16 -22.32
CA THR A 16 1.93 15.20 -21.81
C THR A 16 1.36 15.78 -20.51
N PRO A 17 1.95 15.52 -19.33
CA PRO A 17 1.80 16.47 -18.23
C PRO A 17 2.58 17.74 -18.59
N ILE A 18 1.88 18.86 -18.72
CA ILE A 18 2.49 20.19 -18.72
C ILE A 18 3.09 20.39 -17.32
N THR A 19 4.38 20.10 -17.15
CA THR A 19 5.09 20.45 -15.93
C THR A 19 5.42 21.93 -16.01
N LYS A 20 4.65 22.76 -15.29
CA LYS A 20 5.11 24.10 -14.91
C LYS A 20 6.30 23.90 -13.96
N THR A 21 7.51 24.18 -14.43
CA THR A 21 8.71 24.21 -13.61
C THR A 21 8.68 25.48 -12.77
N VAL A 22 8.05 25.39 -11.59
CA VAL A 22 8.38 26.26 -10.46
C VAL A 22 9.69 25.75 -9.90
N ALA A 23 10.66 26.63 -9.64
CA ALA A 23 11.89 26.27 -8.94
C ALA A 23 11.50 25.74 -7.55
N SER A 24 11.41 24.42 -7.44
CA SER A 24 11.01 23.72 -6.24
C SER A 24 12.27 23.31 -5.50
N GLU A 25 12.29 23.57 -4.20
CA GLU A 25 13.20 22.89 -3.28
C GLU A 25 13.23 21.39 -3.63
N GLU A 26 14.43 20.81 -3.73
CA GLU A 26 14.61 19.46 -4.25
C GLU A 26 14.04 18.46 -3.24
N ILE A 27 12.86 17.91 -3.54
CA ILE A 27 12.24 16.83 -2.77
C ILE A 27 13.06 15.57 -3.03
N ILE A 28 13.80 15.12 -2.02
CA ILE A 28 14.69 13.96 -2.11
C ILE A 28 13.90 12.66 -2.00
N LEU A 29 12.90 12.63 -1.11
CA LEU A 29 12.08 11.45 -0.86
C LEU A 29 10.64 11.88 -0.60
N LYS A 30 9.69 11.15 -1.17
CA LYS A 30 8.26 11.33 -0.89
C LYS A 30 7.60 9.96 -0.81
N LYS A 31 6.70 9.78 0.15
CA LYS A 31 5.92 8.56 0.30
C LYS A 31 4.54 8.85 0.86
N GLU A 32 3.57 8.08 0.38
CA GLU A 32 2.17 8.13 0.82
C GLU A 32 1.68 6.70 1.03
N VAL A 33 1.13 6.41 2.21
CA VAL A 33 0.57 5.10 2.56
C VAL A 33 -0.69 5.29 3.41
N GLY A 34 -1.86 5.18 2.77
CA GLY A 34 -3.14 5.41 3.44
C GLY A 34 -3.29 6.88 3.82
N GLU A 35 -3.53 7.16 5.10
CA GLU A 35 -3.73 8.52 5.61
C GLU A 35 -2.44 9.22 6.02
N TYR A 36 -1.30 8.53 5.93
CA TYR A 36 0.01 9.10 6.25
C TYR A 36 0.78 9.42 4.98
N ASN A 37 1.47 10.54 5.00
CA ASN A 37 2.45 10.88 4.00
C ASN A 37 3.67 11.55 4.65
N TYR A 38 4.81 11.46 3.96
CA TYR A 38 5.94 12.32 4.25
C TYR A 38 6.66 12.74 2.98
N SER A 39 7.28 13.92 3.02
CA SER A 39 8.32 14.33 2.09
C SER A 39 9.54 14.84 2.83
N VAL A 40 10.72 14.53 2.30
CA VAL A 40 12.00 15.00 2.79
C VAL A 40 12.59 15.93 1.75
N GLN A 41 12.91 17.14 2.18
CA GLN A 41 13.53 18.18 1.37
C GLN A 41 14.88 18.52 1.99
N LYS A 42 15.87 18.87 1.15
CA LYS A 42 17.15 19.38 1.65
C LYS A 42 17.18 20.89 1.49
N LYS A 43 17.27 21.60 2.62
CA LYS A 43 17.30 23.06 2.70
C LYS A 43 18.51 23.51 3.51
N ASP A 44 19.37 24.32 2.88
CA ASP A 44 20.53 24.94 3.52
C ASP A 44 21.35 23.95 4.37
N ASN A 45 21.68 22.81 3.77
CA ASN A 45 22.44 21.70 4.36
C ASN A 45 21.75 20.89 5.47
N ASN A 46 20.47 21.11 5.73
CA ASN A 46 19.66 20.35 6.67
C ASN A 46 18.53 19.59 5.95
N TYR A 47 18.09 18.47 6.53
CA TYR A 47 16.91 17.75 6.08
C TYR A 47 15.66 18.31 6.78
N VAL A 48 14.63 18.58 5.99
CA VAL A 48 13.32 19.05 6.45
C VAL A 48 12.30 18.00 6.06
N TRP A 49 11.53 17.55 7.05
CA TRP A 49 10.49 16.55 6.90
C TRP A 49 9.13 17.22 6.97
N ASP A 50 8.36 17.15 5.90
CA ASP A 50 6.93 17.43 5.94
C ASP A 50 6.22 16.10 6.17
N ILE A 51 5.54 15.96 7.31
CA ILE A 51 4.78 14.78 7.67
C ILE A 51 3.31 15.19 7.74
N SER A 52 2.44 14.43 7.08
CA SER A 52 1.01 14.63 7.24
C SER A 52 0.31 13.35 7.66
N TYR A 53 -0.71 13.52 8.49
CA TYR A 53 -1.65 12.50 8.89
C TYR A 53 -3.07 13.06 8.81
N LYS A 54 -3.93 12.42 8.01
CA LYS A 54 -5.28 12.91 7.71
C LYS A 54 -5.25 14.36 7.19
N ASN A 55 -5.75 15.31 7.97
CA ASN A 55 -5.82 16.74 7.64
C ASN A 55 -4.77 17.58 8.39
N SER A 56 -3.86 16.93 9.12
CA SER A 56 -2.81 17.61 9.90
C SER A 56 -1.49 17.48 9.17
N ASN A 57 -0.82 18.61 8.96
CA ASN A 57 0.51 18.68 8.37
C ASN A 57 1.47 19.28 9.39
N SER A 58 2.66 18.70 9.51
CA SER A 58 3.72 19.16 10.40
C SER A 58 5.04 19.20 9.63
N THR A 59 5.75 20.31 9.72
CA THR A 59 7.08 20.46 9.13
C THR A 59 8.12 20.45 10.25
N LEU A 60 9.05 19.50 10.18
CA LEU A 60 10.05 19.24 11.20
C LEU A 60 11.44 19.35 10.58
N LYS A 61 12.34 20.08 11.26
CA LYS A 61 13.76 20.05 10.92
C LYS A 61 14.38 18.81 11.56
N GLU A 62 15.15 18.05 10.79
CA GLU A 62 15.90 16.91 11.33
C GLU A 62 17.00 17.40 12.27
N THR A 63 17.04 16.82 13.48
CA THR A 63 18.05 17.04 14.52
C THR A 63 18.50 15.68 15.06
N ASP A 64 19.63 15.64 15.77
CA ASP A 64 20.13 14.39 16.36
C ASP A 64 19.13 13.77 17.36
N GLU A 65 18.27 14.58 17.98
CA GLU A 65 17.26 14.14 18.95
C GLU A 65 16.06 13.44 18.29
N ASN A 66 15.62 13.92 17.11
CA ASN A 66 14.41 13.41 16.45
C ASN A 66 14.71 12.42 15.30
N ARG A 67 15.97 12.35 14.84
CA ARG A 67 16.38 11.52 13.71
C ARG A 67 15.96 10.05 13.85
N LEU A 68 16.10 9.46 15.04
CA LEU A 68 15.71 8.07 15.28
C LEU A 68 14.20 7.86 15.13
N TYR A 69 13.38 8.84 15.54
CA TYR A 69 11.93 8.77 15.37
C TYR A 69 11.53 8.94 13.90
N LEU A 70 12.21 9.82 13.16
CA LEU A 70 11.97 10.02 11.72
C LEU A 70 12.34 8.78 10.90
N GLU A 71 13.48 8.15 11.20
CA GLU A 71 13.89 6.89 10.57
C GLU A 71 12.91 5.76 10.89
N ARG A 72 12.48 5.63 12.16
CA ARG A 72 11.47 4.63 12.56
C ARG A 72 10.12 4.89 11.90
N PHE A 73 9.70 6.15 11.79
CA PHE A 73 8.46 6.54 11.12
C PHE A 73 8.48 6.11 9.65
N ARG A 74 9.58 6.41 8.93
CA ARG A 74 9.79 5.98 7.55
C ARG A 74 9.70 4.46 7.41
N ASP A 75 10.38 3.73 8.28
CA ASP A 75 10.45 2.27 8.22
C ASP A 75 9.10 1.63 8.55
N SER A 76 8.39 2.13 9.56
CA SER A 76 7.04 1.67 9.91
C SER A 76 6.05 1.98 8.79
N LEU A 77 6.12 3.14 8.13
CA LEU A 77 5.32 3.42 6.94
C LEU A 77 5.62 2.48 5.76
N ASN A 78 6.89 2.11 5.58
CA ASN A 78 7.24 1.12 4.57
C ASN A 78 6.65 -0.25 4.87
N LYS A 79 6.75 -0.70 6.13
CA LYS A 79 6.15 -1.95 6.59
C LYS A 79 4.63 -1.92 6.44
N LEU A 80 3.96 -0.80 6.77
CA LEU A 80 2.52 -0.63 6.58
C LEU A 80 2.14 -0.83 5.11
N GLY A 81 2.86 -0.21 4.18
CA GLY A 81 2.61 -0.35 2.74
C GLY A 81 2.77 -1.80 2.27
N GLN A 82 3.84 -2.47 2.69
CA GLN A 82 4.10 -3.87 2.35
C GLN A 82 3.01 -4.80 2.90
N GLN A 83 2.59 -4.60 4.16
CA GLN A 83 1.56 -5.42 4.78
C GLN A 83 0.17 -5.17 4.18
N LYS A 84 -0.14 -3.94 3.76
CA LYS A 84 -1.38 -3.64 3.03
C LYS A 84 -1.42 -4.38 1.69
N LEU A 85 -0.31 -4.40 0.95
CA LEU A 85 -0.19 -5.18 -0.28
C LEU A 85 -0.32 -6.68 -0.02
N LYS A 86 0.34 -7.19 1.02
CA LYS A 86 0.24 -8.60 1.44
C LYS A 86 -1.21 -8.99 1.79
N LEU A 87 -1.92 -8.14 2.54
CA LEU A 87 -3.32 -8.36 2.88
C LEU A 87 -4.19 -8.40 1.62
N CYS A 88 -4.01 -7.43 0.72
CA CYS A 88 -4.73 -7.39 -0.55
C CYS A 88 -4.51 -8.67 -1.38
N ALA A 89 -3.26 -9.10 -1.52
CA ALA A 89 -2.93 -10.34 -2.21
C ALA A 89 -3.56 -11.57 -1.53
N SER A 90 -3.53 -11.65 -0.19
CA SER A 90 -4.13 -12.75 0.57
C SER A 90 -5.65 -12.80 0.44
N ILE A 91 -6.32 -11.65 0.41
CA ILE A 91 -7.78 -11.56 0.21
C ILE A 91 -8.13 -12.02 -1.21
N ILE A 92 -7.42 -11.53 -2.23
CA ILE A 92 -7.65 -11.92 -3.63
C ILE A 92 -7.46 -13.44 -3.79
N TYR A 93 -6.38 -13.99 -3.24
CA TYR A 93 -6.12 -15.42 -3.27
C TYR A 93 -7.24 -16.22 -2.58
N THR A 94 -7.72 -15.77 -1.42
CA THR A 94 -8.83 -16.39 -0.71
C THR A 94 -10.11 -16.40 -1.55
N ILE A 95 -10.44 -15.28 -2.19
CA ILE A 95 -11.63 -15.15 -3.04
C ILE A 95 -11.54 -16.09 -4.25
N LEU A 96 -10.39 -16.14 -4.92
CA LEU A 96 -10.19 -17.03 -6.07
C LEU A 96 -10.34 -18.51 -5.67
N LEU A 97 -9.79 -18.89 -4.52
CA LEU A 97 -9.86 -20.26 -4.01
C LEU A 97 -11.30 -20.64 -3.61
N LEU A 98 -12.04 -19.70 -3.04
CA LEU A 98 -13.46 -19.87 -2.71
C LEU A 98 -14.32 -19.99 -3.98
N LEU A 99 -14.09 -19.14 -4.99
CA LEU A 99 -14.76 -19.24 -6.29
C LEU A 99 -14.48 -20.59 -6.96
N PHE A 100 -13.22 -21.03 -6.96
CA PHE A 100 -12.83 -22.33 -7.51
C PHE A 100 -13.54 -23.49 -6.79
N SER A 101 -13.63 -23.42 -5.46
CA SER A 101 -14.36 -24.40 -4.65
C SER A 101 -15.84 -24.45 -5.03
N ILE A 102 -16.50 -23.29 -5.19
CA ILE A 102 -17.90 -23.19 -5.60
C ILE A 102 -18.10 -23.77 -7.01
N ILE A 103 -17.22 -23.45 -7.95
CA ILE A 103 -17.30 -23.94 -9.33
C ILE A 103 -17.26 -25.47 -9.35
N ILE A 104 -16.37 -26.10 -8.58
CA ILE A 104 -16.29 -27.56 -8.48
C ILE A 104 -17.58 -28.16 -7.92
N LEU A 105 -18.16 -27.53 -6.89
CA LEU A 105 -19.36 -28.04 -6.22
C LEU A 105 -20.64 -27.89 -7.07
N VAL A 106 -20.78 -26.74 -7.75
CA VAL A 106 -22.00 -26.40 -8.51
C VAL A 106 -21.96 -27.00 -9.92
N TRP A 107 -20.79 -27.01 -10.56
CA TRP A 107 -20.68 -27.35 -11.97
C TRP A 107 -20.47 -28.87 -12.15
N LYS A 108 -21.56 -29.62 -12.01
CA LYS A 108 -21.62 -31.10 -12.10
C LYS A 108 -21.10 -31.69 -13.43
N ARG A 109 -20.82 -30.86 -14.45
CA ARG A 109 -20.18 -31.28 -15.71
C ARG A 109 -18.68 -31.49 -15.56
N LEU A 110 -18.05 -30.87 -14.56
CA LEU A 110 -16.67 -31.11 -14.21
C LEU A 110 -16.58 -32.50 -13.56
N LYS A 111 -15.94 -33.45 -14.24
CA LYS A 111 -15.65 -34.80 -13.70
C LYS A 111 -14.52 -34.75 -12.66
N ILE A 112 -14.53 -33.75 -11.79
CA ILE A 112 -13.53 -33.57 -10.74
C ILE A 112 -13.93 -34.49 -9.59
N PRO A 113 -13.05 -35.41 -9.17
CA PRO A 113 -13.39 -36.40 -8.18
C PRO A 113 -13.43 -35.77 -6.77
N LYS A 114 -14.41 -36.15 -5.94
CA LYS A 114 -14.72 -35.46 -4.66
C LYS A 114 -13.55 -35.36 -3.67
N TRP A 115 -12.59 -36.27 -3.74
CA TRP A 115 -11.38 -36.22 -2.90
C TRP A 115 -10.52 -34.98 -3.16
N PHE A 116 -10.64 -34.31 -4.32
CA PHE A 116 -9.99 -33.02 -4.58
C PHE A 116 -10.53 -31.88 -3.70
N LEU A 117 -11.71 -32.02 -3.08
CA LEU A 117 -12.25 -31.00 -2.18
C LEU A 117 -11.49 -30.90 -0.85
N LEU A 118 -10.90 -32.01 -0.38
CA LEU A 118 -10.12 -32.04 0.86
C LEU A 118 -8.90 -31.10 0.84
N PRO A 119 -7.96 -31.21 -0.13
CA PRO A 119 -6.81 -30.31 -0.17
C PRO A 119 -7.21 -28.85 -0.41
N ILE A 120 -8.26 -28.61 -1.20
CA ILE A 120 -8.79 -27.26 -1.42
C ILE A 120 -9.34 -26.67 -0.12
N SER A 121 -10.06 -27.45 0.68
CA SER A 121 -10.59 -27.00 1.98
C SER A 121 -9.45 -26.67 2.96
N ILE A 122 -8.38 -27.46 3.00
CA ILE A 122 -7.20 -27.17 3.83
C ILE A 122 -6.53 -25.86 3.39
N LEU A 123 -6.32 -25.68 2.09
CA LEU A 123 -5.76 -24.42 1.55
C LEU A 123 -6.64 -23.21 1.89
N LEU A 124 -7.95 -23.37 1.87
CA LEU A 124 -8.90 -22.31 2.22
C LEU A 124 -8.74 -21.89 3.70
N ILE A 125 -8.60 -22.85 4.60
CA ILE A 125 -8.34 -22.58 6.03
C ILE A 125 -7.02 -21.82 6.22
N ILE A 126 -5.94 -22.27 5.57
CA ILE A 126 -4.62 -21.61 5.62
C ILE A 126 -4.72 -20.17 5.08
N SER A 127 -5.43 -19.98 3.98
CA SER A 127 -5.63 -18.68 3.36
C SER A 127 -6.36 -17.70 4.30
N ILE A 128 -7.44 -18.16 4.94
CA ILE A 128 -8.18 -17.35 5.93
C ILE A 128 -7.27 -16.99 7.11
N TYR A 129 -6.49 -17.95 7.62
CA TYR A 129 -5.54 -17.69 8.70
C TYR A 129 -4.51 -16.61 8.31
N SER A 130 -3.98 -16.64 7.09
CA SER A 130 -3.07 -15.61 6.57
C SER A 130 -3.71 -14.22 6.55
N VAL A 131 -4.99 -14.11 6.17
CA VAL A 131 -5.73 -12.83 6.20
C VAL A 131 -5.84 -12.33 7.64
N LEU A 132 -6.24 -13.18 8.59
CA LEU A 132 -6.37 -12.81 9.99
C LEU A 132 -5.03 -12.34 10.57
N GLN A 133 -3.96 -13.12 10.38
CA GLN A 133 -2.62 -12.78 10.85
C GLN A 133 -2.15 -11.45 10.28
N THR A 134 -2.28 -11.25 8.96
CA THR A 134 -1.85 -10.01 8.30
C THR A 134 -2.67 -8.80 8.78
N THR A 135 -3.96 -9.01 9.10
CA THR A 135 -4.81 -7.95 9.65
C THR A 135 -4.37 -7.55 11.06
N SER A 136 -4.01 -8.53 11.90
CA SER A 136 -3.43 -8.26 13.23
C SER A 136 -2.09 -7.54 13.14
N ASP A 137 -1.19 -7.97 12.25
CA ASP A 137 0.10 -7.31 12.02
C ASP A 137 -0.08 -5.85 11.57
N LEU A 138 -1.07 -5.60 10.69
CA LEU A 138 -1.41 -4.25 10.24
C LEU A 138 -1.89 -3.35 11.38
N TYR A 139 -2.71 -3.89 12.28
CA TYR A 139 -3.19 -3.15 13.44
C TYR A 139 -2.01 -2.70 14.33
N VAL A 140 -1.10 -3.63 14.65
CA VAL A 140 0.09 -3.35 15.48
C VAL A 140 0.99 -2.29 14.82
N ILE A 141 1.20 -2.40 13.50
CA ILE A 141 2.02 -1.41 12.77
C ILE A 141 1.36 -0.04 12.77
N GLN A 142 0.03 0.02 12.64
CA GLN A 142 -0.69 1.28 12.65
C GLN A 142 -0.61 1.97 14.01
N GLU A 143 -0.75 1.20 15.10
CA GLU A 143 -0.57 1.71 16.48
C GLU A 143 0.86 2.24 16.71
N ASP A 144 1.89 1.54 16.21
CA ASP A 144 3.30 1.99 16.28
C ASP A 144 3.50 3.31 15.53
N ILE A 145 2.92 3.46 14.33
CA ILE A 145 3.02 4.70 13.55
C ILE A 145 2.31 5.85 14.27
N ASP A 146 1.11 5.62 14.81
CA ASP A 146 0.37 6.63 15.57
C ASP A 146 1.19 7.11 16.79
N PHE A 147 1.79 6.17 17.54
CA PHE A 147 2.67 6.51 18.66
C PHE A 147 3.88 7.36 18.24
N ILE A 148 4.57 6.96 17.15
CA ILE A 148 5.73 7.70 16.64
C ILE A 148 5.33 9.09 16.13
N TYR A 149 4.20 9.19 15.43
CA TYR A 149 3.68 10.45 14.92
C TYR A 149 3.39 11.45 16.06
N GLN A 150 2.73 11.00 17.13
CA GLN A 150 2.50 11.84 18.30
C GLN A 150 3.82 12.33 18.92
N ARG A 151 4.82 11.47 19.00
CA ARG A 151 6.13 11.81 19.57
C ARG A 151 6.96 12.74 18.70
N LEU A 152 6.68 12.82 17.40
CA LEU A 152 7.36 13.73 16.47
C LEU A 152 6.77 15.15 16.50
N ILE A 153 5.52 15.30 16.94
CA ILE A 153 4.79 16.58 16.90
C ILE A 153 4.71 17.25 18.28
N GLN A 154 4.94 16.49 19.34
CA GLN A 154 5.06 16.98 20.71
C GLN A 154 6.42 17.63 20.97
#